data_AF-A0A396S0S0-F1
#
_entry.id   AF-A0A396S0S0-F1
#
_cell.length_a   1.000
_cell.length_b   1.000
_cell.length_c   1.000
_cell.angle_alpha   90.00
_cell.angle_beta   90.00
_cell.angle_gamma   90.00
#
_symmetry.space_group_name_H-M   'P 1'
#
loop_
_entity.id
_entity.type
_entity.pdbx_description
1 polymer ?
#
loop_
_entity_poly.entity_id
_entity_poly.type
_entity_poly.pdbx_seq_one_letter_code
_entity_poly.pdbx_strand_id
1 'polypeptide(L)'
;MTSNKFKTILALSAASAALASCGADEIASPGEGVIVVPGPTPGPTPGPTPGPTPGPTPVPTSCTVGTDGGTIESVNGTRRVCTITGRISSNLAIPRVEGVLYQISGRVDVGTDVGGDGGSGAAVTLTIDPGVTLFAASGVDFLVVNRGSKLIAEGTASRPIIFTARANVLGTASDTSDGLWGGVVMLGRAPISNCIGAVPGGSVDCQAQIEGTTNALYGGATANDDSGSLRYVQIRYSGVVIGAGNELQGLTTGGVGSGTDFDYVQVHNSSDDGVEFFGGRHNFRHLIVTGASDDSVDTDVGYKGNIQYLIVAQRTGAGDRLMEVDSAGGEDTTPRQNIRVSNATFLHNSTVGANSFLIHGGADYGLYNSVVVARAGVECFDIDGAGTMQTSGTDEAGPPAFNSVVVQCGSTPIDDDGNITLAAVQSLFTSGSNNNLSYTASLTGGFVNGATETSVPYFDVAPVSSFFVNAGHIGAVKDSADTWYRGWTCDSTTADFGSDSNCIGLPSYA
;
A
#
# COMPACT_ATOMS: atom_id res chain seq x y z
N MET A 1 40.17 -49.79 29.24
CA MET A 1 40.56 -48.43 29.68
C MET A 1 41.67 -47.96 28.78
N THR A 2 41.43 -46.96 27.93
CA THR A 2 42.43 -45.94 27.53
C THR A 2 41.91 -45.12 26.35
N SER A 3 42.01 -43.80 26.53
CA SER A 3 42.42 -42.84 25.51
C SER A 3 41.56 -42.69 24.25
N ASN A 4 40.40 -42.03 24.38
CA ASN A 4 39.81 -41.31 23.23
C ASN A 4 39.10 -39.99 23.60
N LYS A 5 39.46 -39.38 24.74
CA LYS A 5 38.94 -38.07 25.19
C LYS A 5 39.98 -36.94 25.14
N PHE A 6 40.84 -36.93 24.13
CA PHE A 6 41.85 -35.85 23.94
C PHE A 6 41.90 -35.27 22.52
N LYS A 7 40.92 -35.58 21.66
CA LYS A 7 40.86 -35.03 20.29
C LYS A 7 39.81 -33.93 20.11
N THR A 8 39.07 -33.57 21.14
CA THR A 8 37.98 -32.55 21.06
C THR A 8 38.28 -31.27 21.86
N ILE A 9 39.48 -31.13 22.45
CA ILE A 9 39.88 -29.91 23.20
C ILE A 9 41.06 -29.17 22.53
N LEU A 10 41.62 -29.68 21.43
CA LEU A 10 42.71 -29.04 20.67
C LEU A 10 42.28 -28.65 19.24
N ALA A 11 41.07 -28.11 19.10
CA ALA A 11 40.60 -27.44 17.88
C ALA A 11 40.06 -26.03 18.20
N LEU A 12 40.56 -25.45 19.30
CA LEU A 12 40.21 -24.14 19.81
C LEU A 12 41.50 -23.31 20.00
N SER A 13 42.38 -23.30 18.99
CA SER A 13 43.58 -22.44 18.95
C SER A 13 44.40 -22.64 17.66
N ALA A 14 43.83 -22.32 16.49
CA ALA A 14 44.57 -22.33 15.22
C ALA A 14 44.22 -21.11 14.34
N ALA A 15 44.13 -19.94 14.96
CA ALA A 15 44.14 -18.64 14.28
C ALA A 15 45.12 -17.70 15.00
N SER A 16 46.35 -18.17 15.18
CA SER A 16 47.46 -17.35 15.67
C SER A 16 48.75 -17.83 15.04
N ALA A 17 49.46 -16.91 14.39
CA ALA A 17 50.84 -17.00 13.93
C ALA A 17 51.12 -17.80 12.63
N ALA A 18 50.89 -17.16 11.48
CA ALA A 18 51.83 -17.19 10.36
C ALA A 18 52.47 -15.79 10.31
N LEU A 19 53.59 -15.62 11.01
CA LEU A 19 54.95 -15.63 10.46
C LEU A 19 55.31 -14.31 9.77
N ALA A 20 56.05 -13.52 10.55
CA ALA A 20 57.05 -12.61 10.07
C ALA A 20 58.01 -13.31 9.10
N SER A 21 58.37 -12.64 8.00
CA SER A 21 59.57 -12.91 7.25
C SER A 21 60.29 -11.59 6.91
N CYS A 22 61.56 -11.57 7.32
CA CYS A 22 62.70 -10.75 6.86
C CYS A 22 62.76 -9.23 7.16
N GLY A 23 63.73 -8.88 8.03
CA GLY A 23 64.52 -7.63 7.92
C GLY A 23 65.50 -7.69 6.73
N ALA A 24 66.37 -6.72 6.46
CA ALA A 24 66.91 -5.64 7.26
C ALA A 24 67.49 -4.49 6.37
N ASP A 25 68.03 -3.47 7.05
CA ASP A 25 69.12 -2.57 6.65
C ASP A 25 68.82 -1.34 5.77
N GLU A 26 68.67 -0.19 6.43
CA GLU A 26 69.57 0.99 6.36
C GLU A 26 68.81 2.27 6.79
N ILE A 27 69.06 2.78 8.00
CA ILE A 27 68.77 4.20 8.35
C ILE A 27 70.00 4.81 9.00
N ALA A 28 70.70 5.61 8.19
CA ALA A 28 71.68 6.59 8.65
C ALA A 28 70.98 7.87 9.14
N SER A 29 71.52 8.41 10.23
CA SER A 29 71.09 9.61 10.95
C SER A 29 71.44 10.92 10.22
N PRO A 30 70.61 11.97 10.38
CA PRO A 30 71.15 13.31 10.53
C PRO A 30 70.74 13.92 11.88
N GLY A 31 71.74 14.21 12.69
CA GLY A 31 72.04 15.54 13.24
C GLY A 31 70.95 16.32 13.99
N GLU A 32 71.36 16.83 15.15
CA GLU A 32 70.57 17.59 16.12
C GLU A 32 69.71 18.72 15.51
N GLY A 33 68.40 18.59 15.71
CA GLY A 33 67.42 19.65 15.57
C GLY A 33 67.10 20.30 16.91
N VAL A 34 67.07 21.62 16.93
CA VAL A 34 66.74 22.48 18.07
C VAL A 34 65.42 22.06 18.74
N ILE A 35 65.45 21.86 20.06
CA ILE A 35 64.24 21.67 20.87
C ILE A 35 63.53 23.03 20.99
N VAL A 36 62.51 23.23 20.16
CA VAL A 36 61.47 24.22 20.42
C VAL A 36 60.50 23.59 21.40
N VAL A 37 60.51 24.04 22.66
CA VAL A 37 59.46 23.66 23.62
C VAL A 37 58.16 24.33 23.15
N PRO A 38 57.13 23.58 22.74
CA PRO A 38 55.84 24.18 22.39
C PRO A 38 55.27 24.84 23.64
N GLY A 39 54.78 26.08 23.52
CA GLY A 39 53.95 26.68 24.55
C GLY A 39 52.73 25.79 24.84
N PRO A 40 52.14 25.86 26.04
CA PRO A 40 51.02 24.99 26.42
C PRO A 40 49.93 25.06 25.36
N THR A 41 49.55 23.89 24.83
CA THR A 41 48.44 23.74 23.89
C THR A 41 47.20 24.45 24.48
N PRO A 42 46.56 25.38 23.76
CA PRO A 42 45.29 25.94 24.18
C PRO A 42 44.33 24.77 24.46
N GLY A 43 43.68 24.79 25.62
CA GLY A 43 42.64 23.81 25.93
C GLY A 43 41.58 23.78 24.81
N PRO A 44 40.93 22.62 24.59
CA PRO A 44 39.92 22.50 23.53
C PRO A 44 38.90 23.63 23.67
N THR A 45 38.65 24.35 22.57
CA THR A 45 37.58 25.32 22.50
C THR A 45 36.30 24.65 23.00
N PRO A 46 35.57 25.22 23.97
CA PRO A 46 34.27 24.69 24.37
C PRO A 46 33.44 24.46 23.12
N GLY A 47 32.92 23.25 22.94
CA GLY A 47 31.98 22.98 21.85
C GLY A 47 30.86 24.02 21.90
N PRO A 48 30.25 24.39 20.76
CA PRO A 48 29.13 25.31 20.76
C PRO A 48 28.12 24.82 21.78
N THR A 49 27.78 25.69 22.74
CA THR A 49 26.68 25.42 23.67
C THR A 49 25.48 24.98 22.82
N PRO A 50 24.81 23.85 23.13
CA PRO A 50 23.57 23.51 22.45
C PRO A 50 22.72 24.76 22.40
N GLY A 51 22.29 25.16 21.20
CA GLY A 51 21.32 26.25 21.08
C GLY A 51 20.15 25.95 22.03
N PRO A 52 19.50 26.96 22.61
CA PRO A 52 18.34 26.72 23.45
C PRO A 52 17.39 25.79 22.68
N THR A 53 17.00 24.68 23.30
CA THR A 53 15.92 23.83 22.78
C THR A 53 14.79 24.78 22.37
N PRO A 54 14.34 24.78 21.10
CA PRO A 54 13.25 25.64 20.68
C PRO A 54 12.13 25.52 21.70
N GLY A 55 11.68 26.66 22.24
CA GLY A 55 10.53 26.66 23.13
C GLY A 55 9.35 25.99 22.41
N PRO A 56 8.42 25.34 23.14
CA PRO A 56 7.28 24.70 22.50
C PRO A 56 6.56 25.72 21.62
N THR A 57 6.39 25.39 20.33
CA THR A 57 5.63 26.22 19.40
C THR A 57 4.26 26.48 20.00
N PRO A 58 3.82 27.74 20.16
CA PRO A 58 2.52 28.04 20.73
C PRO A 58 1.40 27.35 19.93
N VAL A 59 0.49 26.68 20.64
CA VAL A 59 -0.70 26.08 20.01
C VAL A 59 -1.51 27.19 19.36
N PRO A 60 -1.84 27.09 18.05
CA PRO A 60 -2.66 28.10 17.38
C PRO A 60 -3.99 28.36 18.11
N THR A 61 -4.42 29.62 18.13
CA THR A 61 -5.63 30.05 18.85
C THR A 61 -6.91 29.91 18.04
N SER A 62 -6.81 29.70 16.73
CA SER A 62 -7.95 29.64 15.80
C SER A 62 -7.70 28.69 14.63
N CYS A 63 -8.77 28.30 13.95
CA CYS A 63 -8.75 27.50 12.73
C CYS A 63 -8.86 28.38 11.49
N THR A 64 -7.92 28.21 10.55
CA THR A 64 -7.99 28.85 9.23
C THR A 64 -9.01 28.16 8.33
N VAL A 65 -9.18 26.85 8.51
CA VAL A 65 -10.13 25.99 7.80
C VAL A 65 -10.83 25.12 8.83
N GLY A 66 -12.14 24.92 8.66
CA GLY A 66 -12.96 24.17 9.62
C GLY A 66 -13.38 24.99 10.84
N THR A 67 -14.18 24.38 11.70
CA THR A 67 -14.63 24.96 12.96
C THR A 67 -13.67 24.63 14.09
N ASP A 68 -13.66 25.47 15.13
CA ASP A 68 -12.83 25.23 16.31
C ASP A 68 -13.31 23.99 17.08
N GLY A 69 -12.53 22.91 17.05
CA GLY A 69 -12.74 21.68 17.81
C GLY A 69 -12.06 21.69 19.18
N GLY A 70 -11.49 22.82 19.61
CA GLY A 70 -10.70 22.95 20.83
C GLY A 70 -9.28 22.44 20.66
N THR A 71 -8.75 21.82 21.72
CA THR A 71 -7.40 21.24 21.72
C THR A 71 -7.44 19.75 22.05
N ILE A 72 -6.46 19.01 21.55
CA ILE A 72 -6.26 17.59 21.85
C ILE A 72 -4.82 17.35 22.32
N GLU A 73 -4.65 16.54 23.36
CA GLU A 73 -3.34 16.03 23.76
C GLU A 73 -2.95 14.89 22.82
N SER A 74 -2.12 15.20 21.82
CA SER A 74 -1.60 14.19 20.89
C SER A 74 -0.33 13.55 21.42
N VAL A 75 0.11 12.46 20.78
CA VAL A 75 1.43 11.86 21.01
C VAL A 75 2.60 12.85 20.87
N ASN A 76 2.40 13.94 20.12
CA ASN A 76 3.39 15.00 19.90
C ASN A 76 2.99 16.31 20.60
N GLY A 77 2.33 16.21 21.76
CA GLY A 77 1.90 17.34 22.60
C GLY A 77 0.53 17.93 22.23
N THR A 78 0.13 19.00 22.93
CA THR A 78 -1.14 19.69 22.70
C THR A 78 -1.24 20.25 21.27
N ARG A 79 -2.34 19.97 20.58
CA ARG A 79 -2.64 20.45 19.21
C ARG A 79 -3.98 21.16 19.17
N ARG A 80 -4.09 22.17 18.29
CA ARG A 80 -5.37 22.75 17.88
C ARG A 80 -6.10 21.77 16.97
N VAL A 81 -7.39 21.55 17.22
CA VAL A 81 -8.25 20.72 16.37
C VAL A 81 -9.12 21.62 15.50
N CYS A 82 -9.07 21.40 14.19
CA CYS A 82 -9.91 22.09 13.22
C CYS A 82 -10.85 21.11 12.52
N THR A 83 -12.14 21.21 12.82
CA THR A 83 -13.14 20.23 12.43
C THR A 83 -13.74 20.53 11.06
N ILE A 84 -13.75 19.52 10.20
CA ILE A 84 -14.38 19.50 8.89
C ILE A 84 -15.57 18.54 8.97
N THR A 85 -16.74 19.00 8.55
CA THR A 85 -17.98 18.24 8.64
C THR A 85 -18.92 18.60 7.50
N GLY A 86 -19.83 17.69 7.15
CA GLY A 86 -20.83 17.90 6.12
C GLY A 86 -20.22 18.08 4.74
N ARG A 87 -20.85 18.92 3.90
CA ARG A 87 -20.47 19.08 2.50
C ARG A 87 -19.55 20.28 2.26
N ILE A 88 -18.40 20.02 1.67
CA ILE A 88 -17.49 21.02 1.10
C ILE A 88 -18.09 21.46 -0.25
N SER A 89 -18.73 22.63 -0.25
CA SER A 89 -19.52 23.15 -1.38
C SER A 89 -18.78 24.14 -2.29
N SER A 90 -17.49 24.37 -2.02
CA SER A 90 -16.60 25.21 -2.82
C SER A 90 -15.17 24.72 -2.67
N ASN A 91 -14.30 25.01 -3.64
CA ASN A 91 -12.89 24.62 -3.57
C ASN A 91 -12.28 24.98 -2.22
N LEU A 92 -11.62 24.00 -1.62
CA LEU A 92 -11.03 24.12 -0.29
C LEU A 92 -9.60 23.62 -0.33
N ALA A 93 -8.66 24.43 0.14
CA ALA A 93 -7.31 24.00 0.42
C ALA A 93 -7.15 23.86 1.94
N ILE A 94 -6.75 22.68 2.40
CA ILE A 94 -6.40 22.40 3.80
C ILE A 94 -4.90 22.68 3.95
N PRO A 95 -4.51 23.79 4.61
CA PRO A 95 -3.11 24.16 4.70
C PRO A 95 -2.35 23.36 5.75
N ARG A 96 -1.04 23.18 5.58
CA ARG A 96 -0.17 22.74 6.68
C ARG A 96 0.03 23.90 7.64
N VAL A 97 -0.55 23.81 8.83
CA VAL A 97 -0.31 24.74 9.94
C VAL A 97 0.34 24.00 11.10
N GLU A 98 1.49 24.47 11.55
CA GLU A 98 2.18 23.88 12.70
C GLU A 98 1.29 23.91 13.95
N GLY A 99 1.25 22.80 14.69
CA GLY A 99 0.40 22.69 15.88
C GLY A 99 -1.10 22.45 15.59
N VAL A 100 -1.53 22.32 14.34
CA VAL A 100 -2.92 22.01 13.95
C VAL A 100 -3.04 20.55 13.50
N LEU A 101 -4.15 19.91 13.89
CA LEU A 101 -4.66 18.67 13.32
C LEU A 101 -6.08 18.91 12.79
N TYR A 102 -6.42 18.29 11.65
CA TYR A 102 -7.75 18.41 11.07
C TYR A 102 -8.61 17.22 11.47
N GLN A 103 -9.82 17.47 11.97
CA GLN A 103 -10.74 16.40 12.37
C GLN A 103 -11.84 16.23 11.33
N ILE A 104 -12.02 15.01 10.81
CA ILE A 104 -13.19 14.61 10.03
C ILE A 104 -14.27 14.21 11.03
N SER A 105 -15.48 14.76 10.90
CA SER A 105 -16.60 14.42 11.79
C SER A 105 -17.89 14.15 11.02
N GLY A 106 -18.42 12.95 11.20
CA GLY A 106 -19.44 12.36 10.35
C GLY A 106 -18.92 12.02 8.95
N ARG A 107 -19.86 11.79 8.03
CA ARG A 107 -19.58 11.80 6.59
C ARG A 107 -19.21 13.21 6.14
N VAL A 108 -18.05 13.36 5.51
CA VAL A 108 -17.65 14.59 4.81
C VAL A 108 -17.75 14.36 3.30
N ASP A 109 -18.55 15.19 2.63
CA ASP A 109 -18.73 15.15 1.18
C ASP A 109 -17.87 16.23 0.50
N VAL A 110 -16.99 15.84 -0.41
CA VAL A 110 -16.37 16.76 -1.36
C VAL A 110 -17.30 16.95 -2.54
N GLY A 111 -17.84 18.17 -2.67
CA GLY A 111 -18.79 18.54 -3.71
C GLY A 111 -20.15 17.83 -3.61
N THR A 112 -20.95 18.02 -4.65
CA THR A 112 -22.23 17.36 -4.89
C THR A 112 -22.10 16.55 -6.17
N ASP A 113 -22.46 15.27 -6.10
CA ASP A 113 -22.48 14.35 -7.25
C ASP A 113 -23.06 15.02 -8.51
N VAL A 114 -22.27 15.02 -9.59
CA VAL A 114 -22.65 15.62 -10.86
C VAL A 114 -23.37 14.67 -11.82
N GLY A 115 -23.55 13.41 -11.44
CA GLY A 115 -24.11 12.37 -12.29
C GLY A 115 -23.09 11.77 -13.27
N GLY A 116 -23.44 10.66 -13.90
CA GLY A 116 -22.60 9.98 -14.89
C GLY A 116 -22.35 10.81 -16.15
N ASP A 117 -23.27 11.72 -16.49
CA ASP A 117 -23.16 12.66 -17.62
C ASP A 117 -22.34 13.92 -17.29
N GLY A 118 -22.10 14.19 -16.00
CA GLY A 118 -21.42 15.41 -15.54
C GLY A 118 -22.29 16.67 -15.57
N GLY A 119 -23.60 16.55 -15.75
CA GLY A 119 -24.50 17.68 -16.02
C GLY A 119 -25.25 18.24 -14.81
N SER A 120 -25.24 17.53 -13.68
CA SER A 120 -25.98 17.91 -12.47
C SER A 120 -25.02 18.28 -11.32
N GLY A 121 -25.52 18.61 -10.13
CA GLY A 121 -24.67 18.79 -8.95
C GLY A 121 -23.69 19.98 -8.97
N ALA A 122 -22.58 19.84 -8.24
CA ALA A 122 -21.57 20.88 -8.06
C ALA A 122 -20.19 20.25 -7.79
N ALA A 123 -19.34 20.25 -8.81
CA ALA A 123 -17.95 19.80 -8.73
C ALA A 123 -17.10 20.74 -7.86
N VAL A 124 -16.30 20.16 -6.97
CA VAL A 124 -15.40 20.88 -6.06
C VAL A 124 -14.04 20.19 -6.02
N THR A 125 -12.97 20.95 -5.81
CA THR A 125 -11.64 20.41 -5.52
C THR A 125 -11.30 20.60 -4.05
N LEU A 126 -11.00 19.50 -3.37
CA LEU A 126 -10.34 19.48 -2.07
C LEU A 126 -8.83 19.29 -2.29
N THR A 127 -8.02 20.26 -1.91
CA THR A 127 -6.55 20.18 -1.94
C THR A 127 -6.03 20.07 -0.52
N ILE A 128 -5.06 19.18 -0.28
CA ILE A 128 -4.43 18.97 1.02
C ILE A 128 -2.94 19.20 0.89
N ASP A 129 -2.39 20.10 1.69
CA ASP A 129 -0.95 20.40 1.69
C ASP A 129 -0.12 19.21 2.21
N PRO A 130 1.14 19.06 1.75
CA PRO A 130 2.07 18.08 2.31
C PRO A 130 2.24 18.17 3.83
N GLY A 131 2.24 17.02 4.50
CA GLY A 131 2.45 16.92 5.95
C GLY A 131 1.21 17.22 6.80
N VAL A 132 0.04 17.38 6.18
CA VAL A 132 -1.23 17.49 6.91
C VAL A 132 -1.62 16.11 7.47
N THR A 133 -2.08 16.11 8.72
CA THR A 133 -2.75 14.96 9.34
C THR A 133 -4.23 15.27 9.52
N LEU A 134 -5.07 14.43 8.92
CA LEU A 134 -6.51 14.38 9.13
C LEU A 134 -6.85 13.16 9.98
N PHE A 135 -7.70 13.33 10.99
CA PHE A 135 -8.16 12.22 11.80
C PHE A 135 -9.68 12.19 11.92
N ALA A 136 -10.28 11.01 11.84
CA ALA A 136 -11.69 10.80 12.12
C ALA A 136 -12.00 10.95 13.62
N ALA A 137 -13.12 11.59 13.96
CA ALA A 137 -13.55 11.78 15.34
C ALA A 137 -14.08 10.48 15.98
N SER A 138 -14.70 9.61 15.17
CA SER A 138 -15.32 8.35 15.56
C SER A 138 -15.27 7.28 14.44
N GLY A 139 -15.64 6.04 14.77
CA GLY A 139 -15.64 4.90 13.84
C GLY A 139 -16.48 5.08 12.58
N VAL A 140 -17.62 5.77 12.67
CA VAL A 140 -18.53 5.91 11.51
C VAL A 140 -18.22 7.15 10.65
N ASP A 141 -17.10 7.83 10.90
CA ASP A 141 -16.70 9.01 10.13
C ASP A 141 -15.85 8.59 8.91
N PHE A 142 -16.09 9.22 7.77
CA PHE A 142 -15.40 8.90 6.51
C PHE A 142 -15.44 10.09 5.54
N LEU A 143 -14.55 10.07 4.56
CA LEU A 143 -14.47 11.06 3.50
C LEU A 143 -15.03 10.48 2.19
N VAL A 144 -15.95 11.19 1.54
CA VAL A 144 -16.45 10.83 0.20
C VAL A 144 -16.15 11.94 -0.79
N VAL A 145 -15.46 11.59 -1.87
CA VAL A 145 -15.27 12.47 -3.04
C VAL A 145 -16.34 12.09 -4.06
N ASN A 146 -17.36 12.95 -4.22
CA ASN A 146 -18.46 12.67 -5.14
C ASN A 146 -18.04 12.85 -6.61
N ARG A 147 -18.73 12.17 -7.53
CA ARG A 147 -18.44 12.27 -8.98
C ARG A 147 -18.30 13.72 -9.43
N GLY A 148 -17.33 13.95 -10.33
CA GLY A 148 -16.97 15.26 -10.85
C GLY A 148 -16.14 16.13 -9.91
N SER A 149 -16.08 15.79 -8.62
CA SER A 149 -15.20 16.45 -7.65
C SER A 149 -13.82 15.79 -7.62
N LYS A 150 -12.85 16.49 -7.04
CA LYS A 150 -11.46 16.03 -6.98
C LYS A 150 -10.89 16.09 -5.57
N LEU A 151 -10.07 15.10 -5.25
CA LEU A 151 -9.15 15.14 -4.12
C LEU A 151 -7.72 15.23 -4.64
N ILE A 152 -7.03 16.32 -4.29
CA ILE A 152 -5.61 16.54 -4.59
C ILE A 152 -4.85 16.45 -3.27
N ALA A 153 -4.33 15.27 -2.96
CA ALA A 153 -3.54 15.00 -1.77
C ALA A 153 -2.11 14.62 -2.20
N GLU A 154 -1.29 15.63 -2.45
CA GLU A 154 0.08 15.47 -2.93
C GLU A 154 1.07 15.77 -1.81
N GLY A 155 1.32 14.77 -0.98
CA GLY A 155 2.40 14.77 -0.01
C GLY A 155 3.78 14.74 -0.66
N THR A 156 4.81 14.64 0.18
CA THR A 156 6.19 14.41 -0.27
C THR A 156 6.79 13.28 0.53
N ALA A 157 7.89 12.68 0.04
CA ALA A 157 8.54 11.62 0.78
C ALA A 157 8.88 11.99 2.24
N SER A 158 9.29 13.24 2.47
CA SER A 158 9.60 13.76 3.81
C SER A 158 8.39 14.28 4.60
N ARG A 159 7.25 14.49 3.94
CA ARG A 159 6.02 15.05 4.53
C ARG A 159 4.79 14.39 3.90
N PRO A 160 4.56 13.08 4.17
CA PRO A 160 3.37 12.40 3.68
C PRO A 160 2.11 13.03 4.27
N ILE A 161 1.00 12.89 3.56
CA ILE A 161 -0.33 13.22 4.09
C ILE A 161 -0.86 11.98 4.83
N ILE A 162 -1.44 12.17 6.01
CA ILE A 162 -1.94 11.06 6.83
C ILE A 162 -3.43 11.24 7.08
N PHE A 163 -4.21 10.24 6.68
CA PHE A 163 -5.57 10.01 7.15
C PHE A 163 -5.55 8.90 8.20
N THR A 164 -6.11 9.17 9.39
CA THR A 164 -6.05 8.24 10.52
C THR A 164 -7.26 8.36 11.45
N ALA A 165 -7.25 7.65 12.57
CA ALA A 165 -8.27 7.72 13.60
C ALA A 165 -7.81 8.52 14.83
N ARG A 166 -8.79 9.01 15.61
CA ARG A 166 -8.55 9.68 16.90
C ARG A 166 -7.65 8.88 17.85
N ALA A 167 -7.78 7.56 17.89
CA ALA A 167 -6.97 6.71 18.77
C ALA A 167 -5.47 6.76 18.42
N ASN A 168 -5.11 6.89 17.13
CA ASN A 168 -3.72 7.06 16.70
C ASN A 168 -3.18 8.42 17.16
N VAL A 169 -3.98 9.49 17.06
CA VAL A 169 -3.62 10.82 17.57
C VAL A 169 -3.35 10.80 19.08
N LEU A 170 -4.19 10.08 19.84
CA LEU A 170 -4.09 9.94 21.29
C LEU A 170 -2.99 8.97 21.76
N GLY A 171 -2.36 8.24 20.85
CA GLY A 171 -1.36 7.21 21.19
C GLY A 171 -1.95 5.97 21.84
N THR A 172 -3.24 5.72 21.62
CA THR A 172 -3.95 4.54 22.15
C THR A 172 -4.16 3.46 21.10
N ALA A 173 -3.85 3.72 19.82
CA ALA A 173 -3.78 2.70 18.79
C ALA A 173 -2.53 1.82 18.96
N SER A 174 -2.67 0.55 18.59
CA SER A 174 -1.61 -0.46 18.54
C SER A 174 -1.43 -1.00 17.13
N ASP A 175 -0.39 -1.80 16.90
CA ASP A 175 -0.17 -2.52 15.64
C ASP A 175 -1.28 -3.52 15.27
N THR A 176 -2.20 -3.81 16.19
CA THR A 176 -3.36 -4.67 15.96
C THR A 176 -4.68 -3.92 15.95
N SER A 177 -4.65 -2.59 16.12
CA SER A 177 -5.85 -1.78 15.99
C SER A 177 -6.23 -1.68 14.52
N ASP A 178 -7.53 -1.68 14.26
CA ASP A 178 -8.21 -1.50 12.98
C ASP A 178 -9.65 -1.03 13.30
N GLY A 179 -10.47 -0.76 12.30
CA GLY A 179 -11.91 -0.59 12.56
C GLY A 179 -12.27 0.76 13.18
N LEU A 180 -11.35 1.73 13.12
CA LEU A 180 -11.42 2.94 13.94
C LEU A 180 -12.05 4.13 13.21
N TRP A 181 -12.25 4.02 11.90
CA TRP A 181 -12.98 4.97 11.05
C TRP A 181 -13.26 4.38 9.66
N GLY A 182 -14.17 4.96 8.88
CA GLY A 182 -14.63 4.39 7.61
C GLY A 182 -13.78 4.69 6.36
N GLY A 183 -12.58 5.23 6.50
CA GLY A 183 -11.65 5.40 5.36
C GLY A 183 -12.01 6.49 4.34
N VAL A 184 -11.44 6.34 3.13
CA VAL A 184 -11.54 7.31 2.03
C VAL A 184 -12.24 6.66 0.84
N VAL A 185 -13.32 7.30 0.40
CA VAL A 185 -14.12 6.86 -0.74
C VAL A 185 -13.98 7.87 -1.88
N MET A 186 -13.58 7.41 -3.07
CA MET A 186 -13.46 8.24 -4.28
C MET A 186 -14.39 7.72 -5.38
N LEU A 187 -15.32 8.55 -5.83
CA LEU A 187 -16.34 8.18 -6.81
C LEU A 187 -16.15 8.95 -8.10
N GLY A 188 -16.07 8.23 -9.22
CA GLY A 188 -15.89 8.79 -10.55
C GLY A 188 -16.99 8.39 -11.53
N ARG A 189 -16.82 8.85 -12.78
CA ARG A 189 -17.76 8.67 -13.89
C ARG A 189 -17.28 7.66 -14.94
N ALA A 190 -16.26 6.87 -14.62
CA ALA A 190 -15.75 5.84 -15.50
C ALA A 190 -16.64 4.59 -15.51
N PRO A 191 -16.57 3.77 -16.58
CA PRO A 191 -17.40 2.58 -16.74
C PRO A 191 -17.30 1.57 -15.60
N ILE A 192 -18.46 1.02 -15.27
CA ILE A 192 -18.68 -0.12 -14.37
C ILE A 192 -19.55 -1.15 -15.10
N SER A 193 -19.49 -2.42 -14.70
CA SER A 193 -20.32 -3.49 -15.28
C SER A 193 -21.73 -3.53 -14.71
N ASN A 194 -21.86 -3.55 -13.37
CA ASN A 194 -23.14 -3.82 -12.70
C ASN A 194 -23.84 -2.49 -12.38
N CYS A 195 -25.03 -2.30 -12.95
CA CYS A 195 -25.79 -1.06 -12.82
C CYS A 195 -27.06 -1.27 -11.98
N ILE A 196 -27.57 -0.20 -11.35
CA ILE A 196 -28.91 -0.19 -10.77
C ILE A 196 -29.94 -0.32 -11.90
N GLY A 197 -30.72 -1.41 -11.86
CA GLY A 197 -31.74 -1.71 -12.86
C GLY A 197 -31.17 -2.27 -14.16
N ALA A 198 -32.02 -2.42 -15.18
CA ALA A 198 -31.65 -3.00 -16.47
C ALA A 198 -30.99 -1.97 -17.40
N VAL A 199 -29.87 -1.37 -16.95
CA VAL A 199 -29.07 -0.41 -17.72
C VAL A 199 -27.83 -1.12 -18.28
N PRO A 200 -27.45 -0.91 -19.56
CA PRO A 200 -26.22 -1.48 -20.10
C PRO A 200 -24.97 -0.96 -19.38
N GLY A 201 -24.08 -1.87 -18.99
CA GLY A 201 -22.79 -1.52 -18.39
C GLY A 201 -21.96 -0.59 -19.28
N GLY A 202 -21.20 0.30 -18.63
CA GLY A 202 -20.42 1.36 -19.28
C GLY A 202 -21.22 2.45 -20.01
N SER A 203 -22.56 2.43 -19.96
CA SER A 203 -23.37 3.54 -20.44
C SER A 203 -23.36 4.73 -19.47
N VAL A 204 -23.79 5.90 -19.95
CA VAL A 204 -23.81 7.14 -19.13
C VAL A 204 -24.74 7.04 -17.92
N ASP A 205 -25.82 6.25 -18.04
CA ASP A 205 -26.81 6.03 -17.00
C ASP A 205 -26.46 4.83 -16.11
N CYS A 206 -25.40 4.08 -16.44
CA CYS A 206 -24.95 2.96 -15.61
C CYS A 206 -24.29 3.51 -14.35
N GLN A 207 -24.95 3.30 -13.22
CA GLN A 207 -24.45 3.70 -11.92
C GLN A 207 -24.85 2.70 -10.85
N ALA A 208 -24.05 2.64 -9.80
CA ALA A 208 -24.29 1.84 -8.61
C ALA A 208 -24.11 2.70 -7.34
N GLN A 209 -24.63 2.21 -6.22
CA GLN A 209 -24.39 2.80 -4.91
C GLN A 209 -23.18 2.09 -4.32
N ILE A 210 -22.18 2.87 -3.87
CA ILE A 210 -21.03 2.30 -3.18
C ILE A 210 -21.47 1.78 -1.81
N GLU A 211 -20.88 0.66 -1.40
CA GLU A 211 -21.17 0.06 -0.11
C GLU A 211 -20.72 0.91 1.08
N GLY A 212 -21.20 0.55 2.27
CA GLY A 212 -20.91 1.23 3.53
C GLY A 212 -21.59 2.60 3.68
N THR A 213 -22.34 3.05 2.68
CA THR A 213 -22.92 4.40 2.65
C THR A 213 -24.29 4.44 1.98
N THR A 214 -24.90 5.62 1.99
CA THR A 214 -26.20 5.90 1.36
C THR A 214 -26.06 7.09 0.41
N ASN A 215 -26.74 7.10 -0.74
CA ASN A 215 -26.70 8.24 -1.68
C ASN A 215 -25.27 8.66 -2.07
N ALA A 216 -24.42 7.69 -2.39
CA ALA A 216 -23.08 7.90 -2.89
C ALA A 216 -22.94 7.05 -4.16
N LEU A 217 -23.28 7.67 -5.28
CA LEU A 217 -23.38 7.00 -6.57
C LEU A 217 -22.07 7.13 -7.33
N TYR A 218 -21.70 6.07 -8.04
CA TYR A 218 -20.56 6.02 -8.94
C TYR A 218 -20.93 5.42 -10.29
N GLY A 219 -20.05 5.54 -11.27
CA GLY A 219 -20.26 5.01 -12.62
C GLY A 219 -20.70 6.06 -13.62
N GLY A 220 -20.57 5.70 -14.90
CA GLY A 220 -20.87 6.51 -16.07
C GLY A 220 -20.11 5.98 -17.30
N ALA A 221 -20.00 6.80 -18.35
CA ALA A 221 -19.33 6.41 -19.59
C ALA A 221 -17.95 7.08 -19.82
N THR A 222 -17.45 7.86 -18.86
CA THR A 222 -16.25 8.69 -19.03
C THR A 222 -15.00 7.96 -18.56
N ALA A 223 -14.44 7.09 -19.40
CA ALA A 223 -13.28 6.26 -19.03
C ALA A 223 -12.05 7.06 -18.54
N ASN A 224 -11.87 8.27 -19.04
CA ASN A 224 -10.79 9.20 -18.66
C ASN A 224 -11.23 10.27 -17.65
N ASP A 225 -12.28 10.01 -16.85
CA ASP A 225 -12.65 10.87 -15.72
C ASP A 225 -11.45 11.09 -14.79
N ASP A 226 -11.37 12.27 -14.18
CA ASP A 226 -10.28 12.69 -13.31
C ASP A 226 -10.85 13.06 -11.95
N SER A 227 -10.65 12.16 -10.98
CA SER A 227 -11.07 12.32 -9.58
C SER A 227 -9.96 12.92 -8.70
N GLY A 228 -8.83 13.34 -9.30
CA GLY A 228 -7.71 13.99 -8.63
C GLY A 228 -6.43 13.16 -8.56
N SER A 229 -5.65 13.37 -7.50
CA SER A 229 -4.36 12.71 -7.30
C SER A 229 -4.10 12.38 -5.83
N LEU A 230 -3.54 11.19 -5.58
CA LEU A 230 -3.00 10.79 -4.29
C LEU A 230 -1.51 10.49 -4.46
N ARG A 231 -0.67 11.25 -3.75
CA ARG A 231 0.77 11.04 -3.74
C ARG A 231 1.40 11.14 -2.36
N TYR A 232 2.18 10.14 -1.96
CA TYR A 232 2.76 10.04 -0.61
C TYR A 232 1.68 10.19 0.48
N VAL A 233 0.67 9.32 0.38
CA VAL A 233 -0.51 9.31 1.27
C VAL A 233 -0.49 8.05 2.11
N GLN A 234 -0.83 8.18 3.38
CA GLN A 234 -1.10 7.06 4.27
C GLN A 234 -2.55 7.11 4.75
N ILE A 235 -3.23 5.97 4.68
CA ILE A 235 -4.56 5.74 5.25
C ILE A 235 -4.40 4.66 6.31
N ARG A 236 -4.67 4.99 7.58
CA ARG A 236 -4.38 4.12 8.72
C ARG A 236 -5.63 3.80 9.51
N TYR A 237 -5.76 2.56 9.98
CA TYR A 237 -6.73 2.11 10.97
C TYR A 237 -8.19 2.26 10.54
N SER A 238 -8.44 2.16 9.24
CA SER A 238 -9.75 2.27 8.59
C SER A 238 -10.58 0.98 8.76
N GLY A 239 -11.67 0.87 8.00
CA GLY A 239 -12.59 -0.26 8.09
C GLY A 239 -13.75 0.07 9.03
N VAL A 240 -15.00 -0.12 8.63
CA VAL A 240 -16.15 -0.25 9.56
C VAL A 240 -17.28 -1.06 8.93
N VAL A 241 -17.75 -2.06 9.69
CA VAL A 241 -18.95 -2.81 9.34
C VAL A 241 -20.21 -2.01 9.63
N ILE A 242 -20.97 -1.67 8.59
CA ILE A 242 -22.24 -0.91 8.68
C ILE A 242 -23.45 -1.85 8.69
N GLY A 243 -23.34 -2.98 8.00
CA GLY A 243 -24.30 -4.09 7.97
C GLY A 243 -23.58 -5.36 7.50
N ALA A 244 -24.28 -6.49 7.38
CA ALA A 244 -23.66 -7.70 6.82
C ALA A 244 -23.47 -7.55 5.31
N GLY A 245 -22.23 -7.67 4.82
CA GLY A 245 -21.90 -7.45 3.41
C GLY A 245 -22.20 -6.03 2.95
N ASN A 246 -22.02 -5.07 3.87
CA ASN A 246 -22.08 -3.65 3.62
C ASN A 246 -21.12 -2.93 4.58
N GLU A 247 -19.89 -2.75 4.13
CA GLU A 247 -18.78 -2.27 4.92
C GLU A 247 -18.12 -1.03 4.28
N LEU A 248 -17.21 -0.38 5.02
CA LEU A 248 -16.40 0.74 4.54
C LEU A 248 -14.94 0.32 4.67
N GLN A 249 -14.13 0.57 3.63
CA GLN A 249 -12.77 0.04 3.52
C GLN A 249 -11.67 1.05 3.89
N GLY A 250 -10.42 0.73 3.52
CA GLY A 250 -9.32 1.68 3.56
C GLY A 250 -9.39 2.75 2.49
N LEU A 251 -9.05 2.38 1.26
CA LEU A 251 -9.29 3.21 0.08
C LEU A 251 -10.29 2.49 -0.83
N THR A 252 -11.50 3.04 -0.90
CA THR A 252 -12.54 2.56 -1.79
C THR A 252 -12.59 3.45 -3.03
N THR A 253 -12.57 2.86 -4.22
CA THR A 253 -12.79 3.59 -5.46
C THR A 253 -13.98 3.01 -6.21
N GLY A 254 -14.89 3.88 -6.65
CA GLY A 254 -16.03 3.50 -7.48
C GLY A 254 -15.97 4.24 -8.80
N GLY A 255 -15.82 3.54 -9.92
CA GLY A 255 -15.84 4.15 -11.25
C GLY A 255 -14.82 5.28 -11.44
N VAL A 256 -13.67 5.23 -10.78
CA VAL A 256 -12.63 6.26 -10.89
C VAL A 256 -11.89 6.10 -12.23
N GLY A 257 -11.78 7.19 -13.00
CA GLY A 257 -11.25 7.15 -14.37
C GLY A 257 -9.73 7.24 -14.48
N SER A 258 -9.23 6.97 -15.68
CA SER A 258 -7.79 6.94 -15.99
C SER A 258 -7.10 8.31 -16.00
N GLY A 259 -7.87 9.40 -15.85
CA GLY A 259 -7.32 10.74 -15.62
C GLY A 259 -6.83 10.95 -14.19
N THR A 260 -7.16 10.04 -13.27
CA THR A 260 -6.78 10.08 -11.85
C THR A 260 -5.40 9.47 -11.66
N ASP A 261 -4.54 10.12 -10.87
CA ASP A 261 -3.16 9.70 -10.63
C ASP A 261 -2.95 9.18 -9.20
N PHE A 262 -2.61 7.91 -9.05
CA PHE A 262 -2.29 7.31 -7.75
C PHE A 262 -0.86 6.75 -7.74
N ASP A 263 -0.04 7.31 -6.86
CA ASP A 263 1.37 6.97 -6.74
C ASP A 263 1.83 7.10 -5.29
N TYR A 264 2.59 6.16 -4.74
CA TYR A 264 3.01 6.17 -3.32
C TYR A 264 1.83 6.29 -2.34
N VAL A 265 0.96 5.28 -2.33
CA VAL A 265 -0.16 5.17 -1.38
C VAL A 265 0.09 3.99 -0.44
N GLN A 266 -0.06 4.21 0.86
CA GLN A 266 -0.02 3.16 1.88
C GLN A 266 -1.38 3.07 2.56
N VAL A 267 -1.96 1.87 2.60
CA VAL A 267 -3.05 1.55 3.52
C VAL A 267 -2.54 0.61 4.60
N HIS A 268 -2.86 0.94 5.85
CA HIS A 268 -2.41 0.21 7.03
C HIS A 268 -3.59 -0.12 7.95
N ASN A 269 -3.78 -1.40 8.25
CA ASN A 269 -4.76 -1.94 9.18
C ASN A 269 -6.19 -1.46 8.92
N SER A 270 -6.74 -1.79 7.75
CA SER A 270 -8.19 -1.76 7.57
C SER A 270 -8.83 -2.94 8.32
N SER A 271 -9.97 -2.76 8.98
CA SER A 271 -10.71 -3.89 9.60
C SER A 271 -11.44 -4.76 8.59
N ASP A 272 -11.37 -4.37 7.34
CA ASP A 272 -11.93 -5.01 6.18
C ASP A 272 -10.88 -4.89 5.08
N ASP A 273 -11.26 -4.58 3.84
CA ASP A 273 -10.31 -4.49 2.75
C ASP A 273 -9.31 -3.35 2.89
N GLY A 274 -8.07 -3.62 2.51
CA GLY A 274 -7.03 -2.60 2.37
C GLY A 274 -7.41 -1.59 1.30
N VAL A 275 -7.67 -2.07 0.09
CA VAL A 275 -8.22 -1.28 -1.01
C VAL A 275 -9.26 -2.10 -1.74
N GLU A 276 -10.32 -1.44 -2.21
CA GLU A 276 -11.38 -2.10 -2.97
C GLU A 276 -11.80 -1.23 -4.15
N PHE A 277 -11.80 -1.83 -5.34
CA PHE A 277 -12.02 -1.12 -6.61
C PHE A 277 -13.27 -1.62 -7.32
N PHE A 278 -14.36 -0.86 -7.22
CA PHE A 278 -15.61 -1.10 -7.92
C PHE A 278 -15.63 -0.43 -9.29
N GLY A 279 -15.21 -1.16 -10.32
CA GLY A 279 -15.14 -0.64 -11.68
C GLY A 279 -14.16 0.54 -11.84
N GLY A 280 -14.15 1.15 -13.03
CA GLY A 280 -13.24 2.27 -13.33
C GLY A 280 -11.95 1.87 -14.05
N ARG A 281 -11.07 2.85 -14.27
CA ARG A 281 -9.93 2.82 -15.21
C ARG A 281 -8.62 3.41 -14.68
N HIS A 282 -8.56 3.77 -13.41
CA HIS A 282 -7.35 4.31 -12.80
C HIS A 282 -6.25 3.24 -12.70
N ASN A 283 -5.00 3.67 -12.50
CA ASN A 283 -3.85 2.79 -12.32
C ASN A 283 -3.10 3.20 -11.04
N PHE A 284 -2.31 2.28 -10.48
CA PHE A 284 -1.43 2.55 -9.34
C PHE A 284 0.03 2.31 -9.72
N ARG A 285 0.90 3.30 -9.45
CA ARG A 285 2.35 3.14 -9.70
C ARG A 285 3.12 2.59 -8.52
N HIS A 286 2.77 2.94 -7.29
CA HIS A 286 3.31 2.36 -6.07
C HIS A 286 2.20 2.26 -5.03
N LEU A 287 1.90 1.05 -4.58
CA LEU A 287 0.86 0.77 -3.60
C LEU A 287 1.43 -0.16 -2.52
N ILE A 288 1.14 0.15 -1.26
CA ILE A 288 1.50 -0.69 -0.13
C ILE A 288 0.25 -0.94 0.71
N VAL A 289 -0.12 -2.20 0.89
CA VAL A 289 -1.19 -2.61 1.80
C VAL A 289 -0.60 -3.45 2.92
N THR A 290 -0.86 -3.07 4.16
CA THR A 290 -0.37 -3.79 5.33
C THR A 290 -1.50 -4.04 6.31
N GLY A 291 -1.66 -5.28 6.75
CA GLY A 291 -2.48 -5.63 7.90
C GLY A 291 -3.99 -5.46 7.76
N ALA A 292 -4.53 -5.44 6.53
CA ALA A 292 -5.96 -5.61 6.27
C ALA A 292 -6.48 -6.87 6.97
N SER A 293 -7.71 -6.78 7.49
CA SER A 293 -8.35 -7.85 8.25
C SER A 293 -9.25 -8.74 7.40
N ASP A 294 -9.65 -8.26 6.23
CA ASP A 294 -10.20 -9.08 5.15
C ASP A 294 -9.19 -9.11 3.99
N ASP A 295 -9.55 -8.70 2.78
CA ASP A 295 -8.67 -8.77 1.63
C ASP A 295 -7.72 -7.58 1.55
N SER A 296 -6.51 -7.84 1.06
CA SER A 296 -5.55 -6.73 0.94
C SER A 296 -5.86 -5.85 -0.27
N VAL A 297 -6.24 -6.47 -1.39
CA VAL A 297 -6.64 -5.80 -2.63
C VAL A 297 -7.82 -6.55 -3.18
N ASP A 298 -8.99 -5.94 -3.16
CA ASP A 298 -10.16 -6.47 -3.84
C ASP A 298 -10.51 -5.61 -5.06
N THR A 299 -10.93 -6.26 -6.13
CA THR A 299 -11.38 -5.64 -7.36
C THR A 299 -12.64 -6.27 -7.85
N ASP A 300 -13.53 -5.42 -8.31
CA ASP A 300 -14.91 -5.81 -8.48
C ASP A 300 -15.59 -5.00 -9.59
N VAL A 301 -16.75 -5.49 -10.04
CA VAL A 301 -17.67 -4.71 -10.89
C VAL A 301 -17.04 -4.13 -12.17
N GLY A 302 -16.20 -4.93 -12.85
CA GLY A 302 -15.64 -4.59 -14.16
C GLY A 302 -14.48 -3.59 -14.10
N TYR A 303 -13.70 -3.63 -13.02
CA TYR A 303 -12.49 -2.84 -12.89
C TYR A 303 -11.50 -3.19 -14.00
N LYS A 304 -10.95 -2.17 -14.67
CA LYS A 304 -9.88 -2.35 -15.66
C LYS A 304 -8.72 -1.42 -15.36
N GLY A 305 -7.67 -1.94 -14.74
CA GLY A 305 -6.53 -1.14 -14.30
C GLY A 305 -5.22 -1.92 -14.26
N ASN A 306 -4.14 -1.16 -14.11
CA ASN A 306 -2.78 -1.68 -13.96
C ASN A 306 -2.20 -1.24 -12.62
N ILE A 307 -1.52 -2.15 -11.92
CA ILE A 307 -0.79 -1.86 -10.68
C ILE A 307 0.67 -2.26 -10.89
N GLN A 308 1.60 -1.34 -10.64
CA GLN A 308 3.03 -1.65 -10.56
C GLN A 308 3.58 -1.36 -9.16
N TYR A 309 4.66 -2.04 -8.76
CA TYR A 309 5.35 -1.85 -7.47
C TYR A 309 4.39 -1.94 -6.28
N LEU A 310 3.85 -3.16 -6.10
CA LEU A 310 2.89 -3.48 -5.05
C LEU A 310 3.57 -4.26 -3.92
N ILE A 311 3.46 -3.78 -2.68
CA ILE A 311 3.82 -4.56 -1.49
C ILE A 311 2.52 -4.87 -0.73
N VAL A 312 2.26 -6.15 -0.50
CA VAL A 312 1.16 -6.60 0.37
C VAL A 312 1.74 -7.42 1.50
N ALA A 313 1.37 -7.11 2.74
CA ALA A 313 1.70 -7.93 3.90
C ALA A 313 0.55 -7.99 4.89
N GLN A 314 -0.03 -9.17 5.06
CA GLN A 314 -1.08 -9.39 6.07
C GLN A 314 -0.50 -9.50 7.49
N ARG A 315 -1.33 -9.18 8.48
CA ARG A 315 -1.00 -9.37 9.90
C ARG A 315 -1.11 -10.82 10.30
N THR A 316 -0.33 -11.25 11.29
CA THR A 316 -0.60 -12.53 11.94
C THR A 316 -1.90 -12.42 12.75
N GLY A 317 -2.84 -13.33 12.52
CA GLY A 317 -4.13 -13.39 13.25
C GLY A 317 -5.29 -12.59 12.64
N ALA A 318 -5.11 -11.94 11.50
CA ALA A 318 -6.15 -11.23 10.74
C ALA A 318 -5.83 -11.27 9.24
N GLY A 319 -6.81 -11.00 8.38
CA GLY A 319 -6.70 -11.02 6.92
C GLY A 319 -7.31 -12.29 6.34
N ASP A 320 -7.86 -12.18 5.12
CA ASP A 320 -8.31 -13.30 4.30
C ASP A 320 -7.37 -13.52 3.10
N ARG A 321 -7.66 -12.95 1.93
CA ARG A 321 -6.87 -13.05 0.69
C ARG A 321 -5.85 -11.91 0.59
N LEU A 322 -4.74 -12.18 -0.10
CA LEU A 322 -3.83 -11.12 -0.56
C LEU A 322 -4.43 -10.36 -1.73
N MET A 323 -5.26 -11.03 -2.52
CA MET A 323 -6.00 -10.44 -3.61
C MET A 323 -7.26 -11.25 -3.91
N GLU A 324 -8.41 -10.59 -3.91
CA GLU A 324 -9.65 -11.08 -4.49
C GLU A 324 -9.95 -10.31 -5.78
N VAL A 325 -10.52 -11.03 -6.74
CA VAL A 325 -10.79 -10.53 -8.09
C VAL A 325 -12.12 -11.12 -8.52
N ASP A 326 -13.18 -10.34 -8.34
CA ASP A 326 -14.57 -10.77 -8.57
C ASP A 326 -15.32 -9.90 -9.59
N SER A 327 -16.43 -10.42 -10.08
CA SER A 327 -17.54 -9.68 -10.68
C SER A 327 -18.82 -10.49 -10.51
N ALA A 328 -19.12 -10.93 -9.27
CA ALA A 328 -20.20 -11.86 -8.98
C ALA A 328 -21.55 -11.39 -9.54
N GLY A 329 -22.27 -12.33 -10.16
CA GLY A 329 -23.58 -12.07 -10.76
C GLY A 329 -23.54 -11.21 -12.03
N GLY A 330 -22.35 -10.89 -12.53
CA GLY A 330 -22.12 -10.09 -13.72
C GLY A 330 -20.93 -10.59 -14.55
N GLU A 331 -20.65 -11.90 -14.54
CA GLU A 331 -19.36 -12.44 -14.94
C GLU A 331 -18.98 -12.06 -16.39
N ASP A 332 -19.93 -12.12 -17.33
CA ASP A 332 -19.74 -11.70 -18.73
C ASP A 332 -20.29 -10.29 -19.02
N THR A 333 -20.66 -9.53 -18.00
CA THR A 333 -21.22 -8.18 -18.17
C THR A 333 -20.12 -7.23 -18.60
N THR A 334 -20.35 -6.52 -19.71
CA THR A 334 -19.39 -5.53 -20.20
C THR A 334 -19.50 -4.21 -19.44
N PRO A 335 -18.39 -3.55 -19.11
CA PRO A 335 -17.02 -4.01 -19.29
C PRO A 335 -16.66 -5.17 -18.36
N ARG A 336 -16.02 -6.22 -18.89
CA ARG A 336 -15.51 -7.31 -18.04
C ARG A 336 -14.42 -6.80 -17.11
N GLN A 337 -14.13 -7.51 -16.04
CA GLN A 337 -12.97 -7.18 -15.20
C GLN A 337 -11.66 -7.52 -15.92
N ASN A 338 -10.66 -6.65 -15.83
CA ASN A 338 -9.32 -6.89 -16.35
C ASN A 338 -8.25 -6.15 -15.54
N ILE A 339 -7.70 -6.83 -14.54
CA ILE A 339 -6.62 -6.29 -13.72
C ILE A 339 -5.28 -6.91 -14.11
N ARG A 340 -4.25 -6.05 -14.16
CA ARG A 340 -2.87 -6.47 -14.44
C ARG A 340 -1.95 -5.93 -13.36
N VAL A 341 -1.17 -6.80 -12.75
CA VAL A 341 -0.24 -6.46 -11.68
C VAL A 341 1.18 -6.81 -12.11
N SER A 342 2.13 -5.90 -11.94
CA SER A 342 3.54 -6.15 -12.18
C SER A 342 4.45 -5.70 -11.05
N ASN A 343 5.57 -6.41 -10.83
CA ASN A 343 6.54 -6.05 -9.79
C ASN A 343 5.88 -6.00 -8.42
N ALA A 344 5.26 -7.10 -8.01
CA ALA A 344 4.61 -7.21 -6.71
C ALA A 344 5.35 -8.18 -5.78
N THR A 345 5.35 -7.88 -4.49
CA THR A 345 5.77 -8.81 -3.44
C THR A 345 4.63 -8.98 -2.44
N PHE A 346 4.12 -10.21 -2.33
CA PHE A 346 3.00 -10.54 -1.46
C PHE A 346 3.44 -11.45 -0.31
N LEU A 347 3.01 -11.11 0.90
CA LEU A 347 3.28 -11.83 2.14
C LEU A 347 1.97 -12.25 2.83
N HIS A 348 1.57 -13.51 2.65
CA HIS A 348 0.46 -14.11 3.36
C HIS A 348 0.93 -14.64 4.72
N ASN A 349 0.95 -13.74 5.70
CA ASN A 349 1.26 -14.08 7.10
C ASN A 349 0.00 -14.33 7.95
N SER A 350 -1.21 -14.13 7.40
CA SER A 350 -2.46 -14.40 8.12
C SER A 350 -2.50 -15.84 8.61
N THR A 351 -3.02 -16.03 9.83
CA THR A 351 -3.23 -17.37 10.40
C THR A 351 -4.66 -17.84 10.32
N VAL A 352 -5.56 -16.97 9.86
CA VAL A 352 -7.02 -17.16 9.85
C VAL A 352 -7.63 -17.08 8.44
N GLY A 353 -6.89 -16.53 7.48
CA GLY A 353 -7.32 -16.41 6.08
C GLY A 353 -7.24 -17.72 5.29
N ALA A 354 -7.89 -17.69 4.13
CA ALA A 354 -7.98 -18.78 3.16
C ALA A 354 -6.79 -18.78 2.18
N ASN A 355 -7.02 -19.12 0.90
CA ASN A 355 -5.98 -19.18 -0.13
C ASN A 355 -5.44 -17.77 -0.42
N SER A 356 -4.21 -17.63 -0.91
CA SER A 356 -3.61 -16.29 -1.09
C SER A 356 -4.30 -15.43 -2.14
N PHE A 357 -4.78 -16.02 -3.23
CA PHE A 357 -5.46 -15.35 -4.33
C PHE A 357 -6.75 -16.09 -4.60
N LEU A 358 -7.86 -15.36 -4.72
CA LEU A 358 -9.10 -15.85 -5.30
C LEU A 358 -9.36 -15.07 -6.60
N ILE A 359 -9.38 -15.78 -7.72
CA ILE A 359 -9.65 -15.19 -9.04
C ILE A 359 -10.89 -15.87 -9.59
N HIS A 360 -11.99 -15.14 -9.60
CA HIS A 360 -13.30 -15.68 -9.94
C HIS A 360 -14.13 -14.64 -10.69
N GLY A 361 -15.46 -14.81 -10.68
CA GLY A 361 -16.36 -13.82 -11.26
C GLY A 361 -16.19 -13.59 -12.77
N GLY A 362 -15.50 -14.47 -13.50
CA GLY A 362 -15.19 -14.23 -14.91
C GLY A 362 -14.20 -13.10 -15.13
N ALA A 363 -13.27 -12.86 -14.21
CA ALA A 363 -12.27 -11.82 -14.40
C ALA A 363 -11.14 -12.23 -15.36
N ASP A 364 -10.75 -11.32 -16.26
CA ASP A 364 -9.44 -11.39 -16.89
C ASP A 364 -8.38 -10.96 -15.87
N TYR A 365 -7.27 -11.69 -15.77
CA TYR A 365 -6.23 -11.40 -14.78
C TYR A 365 -4.83 -11.55 -15.36
N GLY A 366 -3.88 -10.72 -14.89
CA GLY A 366 -2.48 -10.89 -15.22
C GLY A 366 -1.55 -10.56 -14.07
N LEU A 367 -0.62 -11.45 -13.75
CA LEU A 367 0.43 -11.24 -12.75
C LEU A 367 1.82 -11.46 -13.37
N TYR A 368 2.67 -10.45 -13.26
CA TYR A 368 3.95 -10.40 -13.96
C TYR A 368 5.09 -9.98 -13.03
N ASN A 369 6.25 -10.61 -13.13
CA ASN A 369 7.44 -10.19 -12.38
C ASN A 369 7.21 -10.11 -10.86
N SER A 370 6.58 -11.11 -10.26
CA SER A 370 6.08 -11.03 -8.88
C SER A 370 6.53 -12.20 -7.99
N VAL A 371 6.61 -11.93 -6.70
CA VAL A 371 6.98 -12.89 -5.66
C VAL A 371 5.80 -13.07 -4.71
N VAL A 372 5.39 -14.31 -4.50
CA VAL A 372 4.35 -14.68 -3.53
C VAL A 372 4.99 -15.56 -2.46
N VAL A 373 4.88 -15.14 -1.20
CA VAL A 373 5.32 -15.93 -0.05
C VAL A 373 4.14 -16.09 0.91
N ALA A 374 3.71 -17.33 1.07
CA ALA A 374 2.71 -17.71 2.05
C ALA A 374 3.33 -18.60 3.13
N ARG A 375 2.73 -18.60 4.32
CA ARG A 375 3.06 -19.56 5.36
C ARG A 375 2.81 -21.00 4.89
N ALA A 376 3.45 -21.96 5.55
CA ALA A 376 3.22 -23.36 5.28
C ALA A 376 1.74 -23.75 5.54
N GLY A 377 1.15 -24.51 4.60
CA GLY A 377 -0.23 -24.98 4.71
C GLY A 377 -1.28 -24.03 4.16
N VAL A 378 -0.88 -22.98 3.44
CA VAL A 378 -1.79 -22.10 2.67
C VAL A 378 -1.57 -22.36 1.18
N GLU A 379 -2.65 -22.64 0.46
CA GLU A 379 -2.73 -22.63 -1.00
C GLU A 379 -2.55 -21.20 -1.50
N CYS A 380 -1.94 -21.04 -2.68
CA CYS A 380 -1.71 -19.71 -3.23
C CYS A 380 -2.75 -19.27 -4.23
N PHE A 381 -3.13 -20.12 -5.18
CA PHE A 381 -4.10 -19.74 -6.20
C PHE A 381 -5.35 -20.59 -6.12
N ASP A 382 -6.46 -19.91 -6.06
CA ASP A 382 -7.81 -20.41 -6.22
C ASP A 382 -8.39 -19.72 -7.46
N ILE A 383 -8.74 -20.49 -8.49
CA ILE A 383 -9.23 -19.95 -9.77
C ILE A 383 -10.55 -20.62 -10.10
N ASP A 384 -11.61 -19.81 -10.08
CA ASP A 384 -12.96 -20.34 -10.07
C ASP A 384 -13.76 -19.92 -11.30
N GLY A 385 -14.63 -20.83 -11.72
CA GLY A 385 -15.64 -20.56 -12.73
C GLY A 385 -15.15 -20.67 -14.17
N ALA A 386 -16.00 -21.25 -15.02
CA ALA A 386 -15.67 -21.43 -16.44
C ALA A 386 -15.48 -20.10 -17.18
N GLY A 387 -16.15 -19.03 -16.75
CA GLY A 387 -15.99 -17.68 -17.30
C GLY A 387 -14.61 -17.08 -17.06
N THR A 388 -13.94 -17.45 -15.96
CA THR A 388 -12.56 -17.00 -15.65
C THR A 388 -11.55 -17.76 -16.51
N MET A 389 -11.88 -18.98 -16.91
CA MET A 389 -11.02 -19.84 -17.75
C MET A 389 -11.30 -19.71 -19.25
N GLN A 390 -12.18 -18.77 -19.65
CA GLN A 390 -12.58 -18.66 -21.04
C GLN A 390 -11.49 -18.00 -21.91
N THR A 391 -11.56 -18.24 -23.21
CA THR A 391 -10.53 -17.79 -24.19
C THR A 391 -11.11 -16.95 -25.31
N SER A 392 -12.42 -16.77 -25.31
CA SER A 392 -13.15 -16.01 -26.31
C SER A 392 -14.44 -15.49 -25.69
N GLY A 393 -14.81 -14.26 -26.01
CA GLY A 393 -15.98 -13.61 -25.45
C GLY A 393 -16.02 -12.15 -25.86
N THR A 394 -17.05 -11.43 -25.43
CA THR A 394 -17.10 -9.97 -25.60
C THR A 394 -16.24 -9.34 -24.51
N ASP A 395 -15.35 -8.43 -24.90
CA ASP A 395 -14.47 -7.71 -23.96
C ASP A 395 -13.57 -8.62 -23.11
N GLU A 396 -13.25 -9.80 -23.66
CA GLU A 396 -12.46 -10.89 -23.09
C GLU A 396 -10.96 -10.76 -23.47
N ALA A 397 -10.06 -10.90 -22.50
CA ALA A 397 -8.61 -10.84 -22.72
C ALA A 397 -7.87 -12.18 -22.52
N GLY A 398 -8.61 -13.25 -22.29
CA GLY A 398 -8.10 -14.59 -22.05
C GLY A 398 -8.08 -14.94 -20.56
N PRO A 399 -7.82 -16.21 -20.26
CA PRO A 399 -7.77 -16.68 -18.89
C PRO A 399 -6.57 -16.05 -18.17
N PRO A 400 -6.50 -16.15 -16.82
CA PRO A 400 -5.40 -15.60 -16.04
C PRO A 400 -4.02 -15.88 -16.64
N ALA A 401 -3.14 -14.88 -16.66
CA ALA A 401 -1.82 -14.96 -17.27
C ALA A 401 -0.72 -14.70 -16.23
N PHE A 402 0.27 -15.59 -16.17
CA PHE A 402 1.41 -15.48 -15.26
C PHE A 402 2.71 -15.45 -16.05
N ASN A 403 3.63 -14.51 -15.79
CA ASN A 403 5.01 -14.59 -16.31
C ASN A 403 6.04 -14.05 -15.31
N SER A 404 7.12 -14.80 -15.10
CA SER A 404 8.14 -14.53 -14.08
C SER A 404 7.53 -14.34 -12.69
N VAL A 405 6.64 -15.27 -12.32
CA VAL A 405 5.98 -15.34 -11.02
C VAL A 405 6.54 -16.52 -10.23
N VAL A 406 7.08 -16.24 -9.04
CA VAL A 406 7.66 -17.26 -8.17
C VAL A 406 6.92 -17.32 -6.84
N VAL A 407 6.70 -18.54 -6.37
CA VAL A 407 5.66 -18.84 -5.40
C VAL A 407 6.23 -19.79 -4.34
N GLN A 408 6.25 -19.36 -3.09
CA GLN A 408 6.59 -20.17 -1.93
C GLN A 408 5.34 -20.32 -1.06
N CYS A 409 4.62 -21.43 -1.22
CA CYS A 409 3.39 -21.71 -0.48
C CYS A 409 3.40 -23.14 0.09
N GLY A 410 2.26 -23.62 0.59
CA GLY A 410 2.12 -25.00 1.05
C GLY A 410 2.51 -26.05 -0.01
N SER A 411 2.52 -27.32 0.38
CA SER A 411 2.81 -28.43 -0.55
C SER A 411 1.83 -28.53 -1.73
N THR A 412 0.68 -27.89 -1.59
CA THR A 412 -0.40 -27.71 -2.58
C THR A 412 -0.54 -26.21 -2.86
N PRO A 413 0.25 -25.62 -3.78
CA PRO A 413 0.19 -24.18 -4.04
C PRO A 413 -1.05 -23.73 -4.82
N ILE A 414 -1.86 -24.67 -5.31
CA ILE A 414 -3.10 -24.43 -6.04
C ILE A 414 -4.21 -25.20 -5.30
N ASP A 415 -5.33 -24.53 -5.07
CA ASP A 415 -6.53 -25.15 -4.50
C ASP A 415 -7.27 -25.99 -5.56
N ASP A 416 -7.88 -27.09 -5.13
CA ASP A 416 -8.67 -28.00 -5.97
C ASP A 416 -10.02 -28.23 -5.29
N ASP A 417 -10.89 -27.23 -5.42
CA ASP A 417 -12.24 -27.22 -4.85
C ASP A 417 -13.26 -28.00 -5.72
N GLY A 418 -12.83 -28.44 -6.91
CA GLY A 418 -13.59 -29.21 -7.88
C GLY A 418 -14.31 -28.39 -8.95
N ASN A 419 -14.17 -27.06 -8.99
CA ASN A 419 -14.79 -26.21 -10.02
C ASN A 419 -13.96 -26.14 -11.32
N ILE A 420 -12.64 -25.94 -11.20
CA ILE A 420 -11.63 -25.91 -12.24
C ILE A 420 -10.55 -26.89 -11.78
N THR A 421 -10.22 -27.85 -12.64
CA THR A 421 -9.31 -28.92 -12.24
C THR A 421 -7.91 -28.37 -11.92
N LEU A 422 -7.26 -28.91 -10.89
CA LEU A 422 -5.85 -28.66 -10.57
C LEU A 422 -4.92 -28.65 -11.80
N ALA A 423 -5.11 -29.60 -12.74
CA ALA A 423 -4.30 -29.69 -13.95
C ALA A 423 -4.48 -28.50 -14.90
N ALA A 424 -5.67 -27.92 -14.96
CA ALA A 424 -5.95 -26.75 -15.79
C ALA A 424 -5.27 -25.50 -15.22
N VAL A 425 -5.39 -25.25 -13.91
CA VAL A 425 -4.71 -24.13 -13.24
C VAL A 425 -3.19 -24.29 -13.31
N GLN A 426 -2.67 -25.51 -13.10
CA GLN A 426 -1.23 -25.79 -13.28
C GLN A 426 -0.77 -25.53 -14.72
N SER A 427 -1.53 -25.95 -15.72
CA SER A 427 -1.21 -25.71 -17.12
C SER A 427 -1.19 -24.22 -17.44
N LEU A 428 -2.15 -23.45 -16.89
CA LEU A 428 -2.22 -22.01 -17.06
C LEU A 428 -0.97 -21.33 -16.48
N PHE A 429 -0.59 -21.68 -15.24
CA PHE A 429 0.59 -21.12 -14.60
C PHE A 429 1.88 -21.52 -15.32
N THR A 430 2.01 -22.78 -15.73
CA THR A 430 3.24 -23.29 -16.39
C THR A 430 3.35 -22.93 -17.87
N SER A 431 2.28 -22.41 -18.49
CA SER A 431 2.32 -21.91 -19.88
C SER A 431 3.16 -20.64 -20.03
N GLY A 432 3.29 -19.87 -18.94
CA GLY A 432 4.10 -18.66 -18.89
C GLY A 432 5.59 -18.93 -18.70
N SER A 433 6.39 -17.92 -19.02
CA SER A 433 7.84 -17.97 -18.90
C SER A 433 8.31 -17.75 -17.46
N ASN A 434 9.38 -18.44 -17.04
CA ASN A 434 10.08 -18.27 -15.75
C ASN A 434 9.22 -18.40 -14.48
N ASN A 435 8.05 -19.02 -14.58
CA ASN A 435 7.17 -19.24 -13.44
C ASN A 435 7.67 -20.41 -12.57
N ASN A 436 7.50 -20.33 -11.25
CA ASN A 436 7.91 -21.40 -10.33
C ASN A 436 6.95 -21.56 -9.14
N LEU A 437 6.25 -22.71 -9.08
CA LEU A 437 5.34 -23.09 -7.98
C LEU A 437 6.03 -23.71 -6.76
N SER A 438 7.32 -24.02 -6.85
CA SER A 438 8.12 -24.63 -5.78
C SER A 438 9.38 -23.81 -5.57
N TYR A 439 9.17 -22.56 -5.17
CA TYR A 439 10.23 -21.59 -4.97
C TYR A 439 10.61 -21.46 -3.49
N THR A 440 11.86 -21.09 -3.22
CA THR A 440 12.31 -20.73 -1.86
C THR A 440 12.82 -19.29 -1.90
N ALA A 441 12.10 -18.42 -1.21
CA ALA A 441 12.37 -17.00 -1.19
C ALA A 441 13.57 -16.67 -0.28
N SER A 442 14.32 -15.64 -0.66
CA SER A 442 15.45 -15.12 0.10
C SER A 442 15.29 -13.65 0.50
N LEU A 443 14.03 -13.19 0.53
CA LEU A 443 13.66 -11.81 0.80
C LEU A 443 14.27 -11.29 2.11
N THR A 444 14.82 -10.08 2.07
CA THR A 444 15.27 -9.34 3.25
C THR A 444 14.15 -8.41 3.71
N GLY A 445 13.88 -8.37 5.02
CA GLY A 445 12.76 -7.57 5.56
C GLY A 445 11.38 -8.00 5.07
N GLY A 446 11.28 -9.17 4.43
CA GLY A 446 10.04 -9.72 3.88
C GLY A 446 9.71 -9.25 2.46
N PHE A 447 10.25 -8.14 1.95
CA PHE A 447 9.81 -7.62 0.64
C PHE A 447 10.94 -7.16 -0.29
N VAL A 448 12.17 -7.03 0.22
CA VAL A 448 13.35 -6.70 -0.57
C VAL A 448 13.95 -7.97 -1.16
N ASN A 449 14.11 -8.02 -2.48
CA ASN A 449 14.71 -9.17 -3.14
C ASN A 449 16.07 -9.56 -2.55
N GLY A 450 16.26 -10.86 -2.35
CA GLY A 450 17.56 -11.45 -2.03
C GLY A 450 18.19 -12.12 -3.25
N ALA A 451 19.10 -13.05 -2.98
CA ALA A 451 19.88 -13.75 -3.98
C ALA A 451 19.03 -14.64 -4.91
N THR A 452 18.01 -15.31 -4.39
CA THR A 452 17.15 -16.18 -5.20
C THR A 452 16.28 -15.34 -6.13
N GLU A 453 15.69 -14.24 -5.65
CA GLU A 453 14.81 -13.40 -6.48
C GLU A 453 15.60 -12.70 -7.59
N THR A 454 16.80 -12.23 -7.25
CA THR A 454 17.74 -11.61 -8.21
C THR A 454 18.15 -12.55 -9.34
N SER A 455 18.10 -13.87 -9.10
CA SER A 455 18.46 -14.87 -10.11
C SER A 455 17.33 -15.21 -11.09
N VAL A 456 16.09 -14.78 -10.80
CA VAL A 456 14.94 -15.06 -11.66
C VAL A 456 14.96 -14.10 -12.86
N PRO A 457 14.97 -14.62 -14.10
CA PRO A 457 14.84 -13.76 -15.27
C PRO A 457 13.48 -13.06 -15.26
N TYR A 458 13.47 -11.74 -15.45
CA TYR A 458 12.24 -10.96 -15.54
C TYR A 458 11.62 -11.07 -16.94
N PHE A 459 10.31 -10.86 -17.01
CA PHE A 459 9.51 -10.77 -18.22
C PHE A 459 9.39 -9.30 -18.68
N ASP A 460 9.51 -9.07 -19.99
CA ASP A 460 9.29 -7.74 -20.57
C ASP A 460 7.79 -7.43 -20.62
N VAL A 461 7.35 -6.55 -19.72
CA VAL A 461 5.94 -6.13 -19.57
C VAL A 461 5.53 -5.01 -20.53
N ALA A 462 6.44 -4.45 -21.32
CA ALA A 462 6.11 -3.38 -22.28
C ALA A 462 4.99 -3.76 -23.28
N PRO A 463 4.90 -5.00 -23.79
CA PRO A 463 3.79 -5.43 -24.65
C PRO A 463 2.46 -5.62 -23.91
N VAL A 464 2.48 -5.79 -22.59
CA VAL A 464 1.26 -5.99 -21.79
C VAL A 464 0.52 -4.67 -21.66
N SER A 465 1.18 -3.61 -21.22
CA SER A 465 0.58 -2.29 -21.06
C SER A 465 1.64 -1.21 -21.14
N SER A 466 1.35 -0.11 -21.83
CA SER A 466 2.22 1.07 -21.85
C SER A 466 2.31 1.77 -20.49
N PHE A 467 1.45 1.41 -19.54
CA PHE A 467 1.56 1.86 -18.15
C PHE A 467 2.80 1.27 -17.49
N PHE A 468 3.17 0.02 -17.77
CA PHE A 468 4.28 -0.63 -17.08
C PHE A 468 5.63 -0.10 -17.55
N VAL A 469 6.53 0.14 -16.59
CA VAL A 469 7.95 0.32 -16.88
C VAL A 469 8.63 -1.04 -16.78
N ASN A 470 9.58 -1.33 -17.67
CA ASN A 470 10.34 -2.57 -17.55
C ASN A 470 11.42 -2.40 -16.47
N ALA A 471 11.12 -2.87 -15.25
CA ALA A 471 11.96 -2.67 -14.07
C ALA A 471 13.30 -3.42 -14.11
N GLY A 472 13.40 -4.48 -14.93
CA GLY A 472 14.59 -5.31 -15.01
C GLY A 472 14.80 -6.28 -13.84
N HIS A 473 13.75 -6.56 -13.06
CA HIS A 473 13.74 -7.53 -11.96
C HIS A 473 12.30 -8.01 -11.69
N ILE A 474 12.16 -9.11 -10.94
CA ILE A 474 10.89 -9.52 -10.31
C ILE A 474 10.74 -8.89 -8.92
N GLY A 475 9.58 -9.01 -8.29
CA GLY A 475 9.31 -8.43 -6.97
C GLY A 475 9.17 -6.91 -6.99
N ALA A 476 8.68 -6.36 -5.88
CA ALA A 476 8.41 -4.93 -5.72
C ALA A 476 9.66 -4.08 -5.47
N VAL A 477 10.71 -4.66 -4.88
CA VAL A 477 11.94 -3.94 -4.50
C VAL A 477 13.14 -4.73 -4.97
N LYS A 478 13.94 -4.12 -5.84
CA LYS A 478 15.02 -4.80 -6.57
C LYS A 478 16.10 -5.39 -5.67
N ASP A 479 16.55 -4.61 -4.70
CA ASP A 479 17.65 -4.91 -3.78
C ASP A 479 17.68 -3.84 -2.67
N SER A 480 18.63 -3.92 -1.75
CA SER A 480 18.76 -2.97 -0.62
C SER A 480 19.06 -1.52 -1.01
N ALA A 481 19.48 -1.24 -2.25
CA ALA A 481 19.72 0.12 -2.73
C ALA A 481 18.45 0.77 -3.29
N ASP A 482 17.42 -0.02 -3.59
CA ASP A 482 16.10 0.47 -3.97
C ASP A 482 15.30 0.84 -2.70
N THR A 483 14.97 2.12 -2.57
CA THR A 483 14.41 2.69 -1.33
C THR A 483 13.15 3.50 -1.58
N TRP A 484 12.42 3.26 -2.68
CA TRP A 484 11.22 4.02 -3.04
C TRP A 484 10.14 4.02 -1.94
N TYR A 485 10.12 2.98 -1.11
CA TYR A 485 9.17 2.79 0.00
C TYR A 485 9.57 3.55 1.29
N ARG A 486 10.78 4.11 1.37
CA ARG A 486 11.32 4.71 2.61
C ARG A 486 10.95 6.18 2.79
N GLY A 487 10.86 6.60 4.05
CA GLY A 487 10.70 7.99 4.50
C GLY A 487 9.26 8.48 4.52
N TRP A 488 8.40 7.88 3.70
CA TRP A 488 7.00 8.29 3.56
C TRP A 488 6.00 7.26 4.05
N THR A 489 6.42 6.02 4.27
CA THR A 489 5.61 4.96 4.86
C THR A 489 5.69 5.02 6.38
N CYS A 490 4.81 4.31 7.05
CA CYS A 490 4.96 4.01 8.46
C CYS A 490 5.36 2.56 8.72
N ASP A 491 6.22 2.36 9.71
CA ASP A 491 6.75 1.07 10.15
C ASP A 491 5.80 0.44 11.19
N SER A 492 5.60 -0.88 11.11
CA SER A 492 4.82 -1.67 12.06
C SER A 492 5.46 -3.03 12.29
N THR A 493 4.95 -3.80 13.23
CA THR A 493 5.34 -5.22 13.38
C THR A 493 4.96 -6.10 12.19
N THR A 494 4.06 -5.64 11.30
CA THR A 494 3.67 -6.38 10.08
C THR A 494 4.69 -6.23 8.97
N ALA A 495 5.21 -5.02 8.80
CA ALA A 495 6.24 -4.68 7.84
C ALA A 495 7.04 -3.48 8.37
N ASP A 496 8.37 -3.64 8.41
CA ASP A 496 9.32 -2.60 8.76
C ASP A 496 9.96 -2.05 7.49
N PHE A 497 9.63 -0.80 7.16
CA PHE A 497 10.13 -0.10 5.98
C PHE A 497 11.43 0.65 6.30
N GLY A 498 11.87 0.70 7.56
CA GLY A 498 13.00 1.52 7.98
C GLY A 498 12.80 2.98 7.55
N SER A 499 11.58 3.49 7.73
CA SER A 499 11.18 4.87 7.46
C SER A 499 11.36 5.78 8.68
N ASP A 500 11.79 5.22 9.81
CA ASP A 500 11.95 5.90 11.10
C ASP A 500 10.64 6.59 11.57
N SER A 501 9.50 6.01 11.20
CA SER A 501 8.18 6.55 11.49
C SER A 501 7.21 5.42 11.82
N ASN A 502 6.95 5.17 13.10
CA ASN A 502 6.03 4.10 13.50
C ASN A 502 4.55 4.45 13.19
N CYS A 503 3.76 3.48 12.71
CA CYS A 503 2.33 3.65 12.43
C CYS A 503 1.51 4.04 13.68
N ILE A 504 1.89 3.58 14.88
CA ILE A 504 1.21 3.94 16.13
C ILE A 504 1.51 5.38 16.56
N GLY A 505 2.57 5.99 16.02
CA GLY A 505 2.94 7.37 16.24
C GLY A 505 2.41 8.30 15.14
N LEU A 506 2.59 9.61 15.36
CA LEU A 506 2.43 10.62 14.32
C LEU A 506 3.81 11.20 14.00
N PRO A 507 4.11 11.45 12.72
CA PRO A 507 5.36 12.13 12.36
C PRO A 507 5.38 13.54 12.93
N SER A 508 6.57 14.00 13.29
CA SER A 508 6.83 15.39 13.66
C SER A 508 7.71 16.02 12.57
N TYR A 509 7.18 17.02 11.89
CA TYR A 509 7.94 17.76 10.89
C TYR A 509 8.47 19.05 11.52
N ALA A 510 9.80 19.20 11.51
CA ALA A 510 10.48 20.41 11.95
C ALA A 510 10.10 21.65 11.12
#